data_AF-A0A958P772-F1
#
_entry.id   AF-A0A958P772-F1
#
_cell.length_a   1.000
_cell.length_b   1.000
_cell.length_c   1.000
_cell.angle_alpha   90.00
_cell.angle_beta   90.00
_cell.angle_gamma   90.00
#
_symmetry.space_group_name_H-M   'P 1'
#
loop_
_entity.id
_entity.type
_entity.pdbx_description
1 polymer ?
#
loop_
_entity_poly.entity_id
_entity_poly.type
_entity_poly.pdbx_seq_one_letter_code
_entity_poly.pdbx_strand_id
1 'polypeptide(L)'
;MCGIAGQLHRSPLESDTSFFSEARKWIGPRGPDSEGFQKLPGASLLHTRLSIMDLSLKGHQPMRLPELGLTIAYNGEIYNFWEIRKDLECKGHRFFSNSDTEVLLRGYAEWNVELLNKLNGMFAISIYNEGTDELFLARDRL
;
A
#
# COMPACT_ATOMS: atom_id res chain seq x y z
N MET A 1 -2.15 4.47 14.72
CA MET A 1 -1.17 4.08 13.69
C MET A 1 -1.70 2.85 13.02
N CYS A 2 -1.82 2.80 11.69
CA CYS A 2 -2.33 1.63 10.97
C CYS A 2 -1.50 0.35 11.26
N GLY A 3 -1.99 -0.80 10.82
CA GLY A 3 -1.27 -2.07 10.80
C GLY A 3 -1.17 -2.59 9.36
N ILE A 4 -0.04 -3.19 9.00
CA ILE A 4 0.12 -3.95 7.76
C ILE A 4 0.66 -5.33 8.08
N ALA A 5 0.23 -6.33 7.31
CA ALA A 5 0.80 -7.68 7.31
C ALA A 5 0.73 -8.25 5.89
N GLY A 6 1.61 -9.20 5.59
CA GLY A 6 1.57 -9.89 4.30
C GLY A 6 2.15 -11.30 4.39
N GLN A 7 1.78 -12.13 3.41
CA GLN A 7 2.26 -13.50 3.25
C GLN A 7 2.67 -13.70 1.78
N LEU A 8 3.85 -14.29 1.57
CA LEU A 8 4.34 -14.67 0.24
C LEU A 8 4.05 -16.15 -0.02
N HIS A 9 3.69 -16.45 -1.27
CA HIS A 9 3.21 -17.76 -1.68
C HIS A 9 4.17 -18.35 -2.70
N ARG A 10 4.76 -19.51 -2.40
CA ARG A 10 5.66 -20.22 -3.34
C ARG A 10 4.92 -21.14 -4.32
N SER A 11 3.66 -21.42 -4.01
CA SER A 11 2.72 -22.18 -4.83
C SER A 11 1.35 -21.51 -4.71
N PRO A 12 0.43 -21.68 -5.68
CA PRO A 12 -0.91 -21.14 -5.56
C PRO A 12 -1.52 -21.63 -4.25
N LEU A 13 -1.80 -20.68 -3.35
CA LEU A 13 -2.54 -21.02 -2.16
C LEU A 13 -3.90 -21.52 -2.61
N GLU A 14 -4.26 -22.71 -2.13
CA GLU A 14 -5.65 -23.06 -1.91
C GLU A 14 -6.34 -21.89 -1.18
N SER A 15 -7.66 -21.83 -1.16
CA SER A 15 -8.44 -20.71 -0.60
C SER A 15 -8.26 -20.47 0.91
N ASP A 16 -7.10 -20.77 1.49
CA ASP A 16 -6.76 -20.55 2.87
C ASP A 16 -6.61 -19.05 3.16
N THR A 17 -7.61 -18.55 3.88
CA THR A 17 -7.69 -17.19 4.42
C THR A 17 -7.34 -17.16 5.91
N SER A 18 -6.86 -18.28 6.48
CA SER A 18 -6.49 -18.38 7.90
C SER A 18 -5.50 -17.28 8.30
N PHE A 19 -4.51 -17.01 7.46
CA PHE A 19 -3.53 -15.93 7.63
C PHE A 19 -4.21 -14.59 7.94
N PHE A 20 -5.24 -14.20 7.18
CA PHE A 20 -5.94 -12.93 7.41
C PHE A 20 -6.56 -12.92 8.81
N SER A 21 -7.28 -14.00 9.17
CA SER A 21 -7.96 -14.09 10.46
C SER A 21 -6.99 -14.08 11.65
N GLU A 22 -5.81 -14.69 11.50
CA GLU A 22 -4.79 -14.73 12.54
C GLU A 22 -4.03 -13.41 12.64
N ALA A 23 -3.57 -12.86 11.53
CA ALA A 23 -2.85 -11.59 11.51
C ALA A 23 -3.73 -10.45 12.04
N ARG A 24 -5.01 -10.42 11.66
CA ARG A 24 -5.98 -9.43 12.14
C ARG A 24 -6.09 -9.40 13.67
N LYS A 25 -6.05 -10.54 14.36
CA LYS A 25 -6.14 -10.58 15.84
C LYS A 25 -5.03 -9.76 16.49
N TRP A 26 -3.85 -9.72 15.88
CA TRP A 26 -2.68 -9.04 16.42
C TRP A 26 -2.58 -7.58 15.99
N ILE A 27 -2.91 -7.28 14.73
CA ILE A 27 -2.74 -5.91 14.18
C ILE A 27 -4.03 -5.09 14.17
N GLY A 28 -5.18 -5.70 14.44
CA GLY A 28 -6.49 -5.04 14.53
C GLY A 28 -6.51 -3.83 15.47
N PRO A 29 -5.99 -3.93 16.72
CA PRO A 29 -5.97 -2.80 17.66
C PRO A 29 -5.23 -1.56 17.16
N ARG A 30 -4.33 -1.70 16.18
CA ARG A 30 -3.59 -0.58 15.59
C ARG A 30 -4.50 0.29 14.70
N GLY A 31 -5.41 -0.33 13.96
CA GLY A 31 -6.31 0.33 13.03
C GLY A 31 -7.76 -0.14 13.17
N PRO A 32 -8.49 0.36 14.19
CA PRO A 32 -9.84 -0.10 14.52
C PRO A 32 -10.93 0.39 13.57
N ASP A 33 -10.66 1.37 12.71
CA ASP A 33 -11.71 2.06 11.95
C ASP A 33 -12.08 1.33 10.65
N SER A 34 -11.11 0.65 10.03
CA SER A 34 -11.33 -0.08 8.78
C SER A 34 -10.27 -1.15 8.59
N GLU A 35 -10.58 -2.15 7.78
CA GLU A 35 -9.65 -3.21 7.38
C GLU A 35 -9.82 -3.54 5.91
N GLY A 36 -8.78 -4.13 5.33
CA GLY A 36 -8.82 -4.66 3.98
C GLY A 36 -7.83 -5.80 3.80
N PHE A 37 -8.17 -6.68 2.87
CA PHE A 37 -7.38 -7.84 2.51
C PHE A 37 -7.41 -8.03 1.00
N GLN A 38 -6.25 -8.27 0.42
CA GLN A 38 -6.12 -8.55 -1.00
C GLN A 38 -5.35 -9.85 -1.19
N LYS A 39 -6.00 -10.85 -1.79
CA LYS A 39 -5.34 -12.04 -2.33
C LYS A 39 -4.81 -11.70 -3.72
N LEU A 40 -3.54 -12.00 -3.94
CA LEU A 40 -2.79 -11.78 -5.18
C LEU A 40 -2.21 -13.13 -5.64
N PRO A 41 -1.73 -13.24 -6.90
CA PRO A 41 -1.20 -14.51 -7.42
C PRO A 41 -0.10 -15.14 -6.55
N GLY A 42 0.89 -14.35 -6.13
CA GLY A 42 2.04 -14.78 -5.32
C GLY A 42 2.09 -14.19 -3.91
N ALA A 43 1.08 -13.41 -3.51
CA ALA A 43 1.06 -12.76 -2.20
C ALA A 43 -0.34 -12.57 -1.63
N SER A 44 -0.41 -12.28 -0.34
CA SER A 44 -1.61 -11.76 0.33
C SER A 44 -1.21 -10.54 1.13
N LEU A 45 -1.94 -9.43 0.98
CA LEU A 45 -1.72 -8.19 1.73
C LEU A 45 -2.90 -7.88 2.63
N LEU A 46 -2.61 -7.43 3.85
CA LEU A 46 -3.58 -7.02 4.87
C LEU A 46 -3.22 -5.62 5.35
N HIS A 47 -4.24 -4.77 5.51
CA HIS A 47 -4.12 -3.47 6.14
C HIS A 47 -5.25 -3.24 7.15
N THR A 48 -4.92 -2.67 8.32
CA THR A 48 -5.86 -2.17 9.32
C THR A 48 -5.65 -0.67 9.49
N ARG A 49 -6.71 0.11 9.45
CA ARG A 49 -6.65 1.56 9.29
C ARG A 49 -7.09 2.29 10.56
N LEU A 50 -6.29 3.27 10.96
CA LEU A 50 -6.73 4.35 11.84
C LEU A 50 -6.91 5.59 10.95
N SER A 51 -8.13 6.07 10.83
CA SER A 51 -8.55 7.10 9.89
C SER A 51 -8.31 8.48 10.49
N ILE A 52 -7.13 9.06 10.27
CA ILE A 52 -6.75 10.37 10.84
C ILE A 52 -6.90 11.52 9.81
N MET A 53 -6.33 11.39 8.61
CA MET A 53 -6.27 12.50 7.64
C MET A 53 -7.32 12.40 6.51
N ASP A 54 -7.42 11.25 5.84
CA ASP A 54 -8.42 11.03 4.80
C ASP A 54 -9.55 10.17 5.36
N LEU A 55 -10.74 10.72 5.60
CA LEU A 55 -11.89 9.94 6.09
C LEU A 55 -12.66 9.26 4.95
N SER A 56 -12.23 9.46 3.69
CA SER A 56 -12.93 8.91 2.54
C SER A 56 -12.60 7.44 2.30
N LEU A 57 -13.56 6.73 1.69
CA LEU A 57 -13.38 5.35 1.22
C LEU A 57 -12.32 5.22 0.11
N LYS A 58 -11.91 6.35 -0.51
CA LYS A 58 -10.94 6.35 -1.61
C LYS A 58 -9.51 6.06 -1.14
N GLY A 59 -9.24 6.21 0.15
CA GLY A 59 -7.99 5.79 0.79
C GLY A 59 -8.05 4.40 1.41
N HIS A 60 -8.99 3.54 0.99
CA HIS A 60 -9.08 2.15 1.46
C HIS A 60 -7.86 1.36 0.99
N GLN A 61 -7.38 0.47 1.84
CA GLN A 61 -6.17 -0.30 1.63
C GLN A 61 -6.38 -1.78 2.00
N PRO A 62 -5.72 -2.73 1.31
CA PRO A 62 -4.74 -2.52 0.24
C PRO A 62 -5.34 -1.85 -1.01
N MET A 63 -4.64 -0.83 -1.54
CA MET A 63 -5.09 -0.09 -2.71
C MET A 63 -4.54 -0.75 -3.97
N ARG A 64 -5.38 -0.93 -4.99
CA ARG A 64 -5.00 -1.56 -6.26
C ARG A 64 -5.16 -0.59 -7.43
N LEU A 65 -4.18 -0.57 -8.32
CA LEU A 65 -4.23 0.08 -9.62
C LEU A 65 -4.14 -0.99 -10.72
N PRO A 66 -5.28 -1.55 -11.17
CA PRO A 66 -5.29 -2.62 -12.17
C PRO A 66 -4.62 -2.24 -13.48
N GLU A 67 -4.71 -0.96 -13.88
CA GLU A 67 -4.07 -0.45 -15.09
C GLU A 67 -2.54 -0.47 -15.02
N LEU A 68 -1.97 -0.55 -13.81
CA LEU A 68 -0.54 -0.69 -13.57
C LEU A 68 -0.15 -2.10 -13.10
N GLY A 69 -1.11 -2.97 -12.78
CA GLY A 69 -0.85 -4.27 -12.18
C GLY A 69 -0.21 -4.19 -10.78
N LEU A 70 -0.46 -3.10 -10.05
CA LEU A 70 0.19 -2.84 -8.75
C LEU A 70 -0.83 -2.80 -7.61
N THR A 71 -0.42 -3.33 -6.45
CA THR A 71 -1.19 -3.28 -5.20
C THR A 71 -0.31 -2.80 -4.05
N ILE A 72 -0.78 -1.87 -3.21
CA ILE A 72 -0.06 -1.34 -2.05
C ILE A 72 -0.80 -1.58 -0.73
N ALA A 73 -0.04 -1.91 0.31
CA ALA A 73 -0.43 -1.74 1.70
C ALA A 73 0.63 -0.87 2.40
N TYR A 74 0.18 0.20 3.03
CA TYR A 74 1.02 1.28 3.53
C TYR A 74 0.55 1.78 4.89
N ASN A 75 1.50 1.92 5.81
CA ASN A 75 1.28 2.53 7.13
C ASN A 75 2.27 3.68 7.30
N GLY A 76 1.77 4.90 7.42
CA GLY A 76 2.63 6.06 7.54
C GLY A 76 1.92 7.36 7.21
N GLU A 77 2.74 8.40 7.04
CA GLU A 77 2.38 9.68 6.47
C GLU A 77 3.54 10.21 5.61
N ILE A 78 3.25 10.56 4.35
CA ILE A 78 4.20 11.23 3.46
C ILE A 78 3.89 12.72 3.44
N TYR A 79 4.71 13.53 4.11
CA TYR A 79 4.48 14.97 4.29
C TYR A 79 4.52 15.75 2.98
N ASN A 80 5.34 15.33 2.02
CA ASN A 80 5.51 16.00 0.73
C ASN A 80 4.68 15.37 -0.40
N PHE A 81 3.63 14.60 -0.10
CA PHE A 81 2.86 13.90 -1.13
C PHE A 81 2.22 14.84 -2.16
N TRP A 82 1.85 16.06 -1.78
CA TRP A 82 1.31 17.07 -2.70
C TRP A 82 2.32 17.52 -3.76
N GLU A 83 3.60 17.61 -3.40
CA GLU A 83 4.68 17.98 -4.32
C GLU A 83 4.91 16.84 -5.32
N ILE A 84 5.05 15.61 -4.80
CA ILE A 84 5.23 14.40 -5.61
C ILE A 84 4.03 14.20 -6.57
N ARG A 85 2.81 14.47 -6.09
CA ARG A 85 1.61 14.40 -6.92
C ARG A 85 1.69 15.34 -8.12
N LYS A 86 2.09 16.60 -7.91
CA LYS A 86 2.22 17.57 -9.01
C LYS A 86 3.22 17.09 -10.07
N ASP A 87 4.37 16.56 -9.63
CA ASP A 87 5.37 15.99 -10.55
C ASP A 87 4.78 14.84 -11.37
N LEU A 88 4.00 13.96 -10.74
CA LEU A 88 3.32 12.84 -11.41
C LEU A 88 2.23 13.33 -12.38
N GLU A 89 1.44 14.33 -12.01
CA GLU A 89 0.42 14.95 -12.89
C GLU A 89 1.09 15.58 -14.12
N CYS A 90 2.23 16.26 -13.97
CA CYS A 90 3.02 16.77 -15.09
C CYS A 90 3.56 15.66 -16.01
N LYS A 91 3.75 14.45 -15.49
CA LYS A 91 4.15 13.25 -16.24
C LYS A 91 2.96 12.50 -16.86
N GLY A 92 1.73 12.99 -16.67
CA GLY A 92 0.52 12.44 -17.27
C GLY A 92 -0.24 11.43 -16.40
N HIS A 93 0.18 11.24 -15.14
CA HIS A 93 -0.58 10.41 -14.20
C HIS A 93 -1.91 11.06 -13.86
N ARG A 94 -2.95 10.24 -13.67
CA ARG A 94 -4.29 10.66 -13.26
C ARG A 94 -4.63 10.05 -11.92
N PHE A 95 -5.30 10.80 -11.06
CA PHE A 95 -5.58 10.35 -9.70
C PHE A 95 -7.10 10.26 -9.44
N PHE A 96 -7.53 9.25 -8.68
CA PHE A 96 -8.93 9.12 -8.27
C PHE A 96 -9.17 9.48 -6.79
N SER A 97 -8.10 9.47 -5.99
CA SER A 97 -8.08 9.82 -4.57
C SER A 97 -7.19 11.05 -4.32
N ASN A 98 -7.30 11.59 -3.10
CA ASN A 98 -6.38 12.61 -2.56
C ASN A 98 -5.45 12.01 -1.50
N SER A 99 -5.31 10.69 -1.47
CA SER A 99 -4.48 9.99 -0.49
C SER A 99 -3.01 9.98 -0.93
N ASP A 100 -2.11 10.06 0.04
CA ASP A 100 -0.69 9.79 -0.15
C ASP A 100 -0.42 8.36 -0.65
N THR A 101 -1.29 7.41 -0.31
CA THR A 101 -1.23 6.02 -0.76
C THR A 101 -1.23 5.90 -2.29
N GLU A 102 -2.10 6.63 -2.98
CA GLU A 102 -2.13 6.61 -4.45
C GLU A 102 -0.88 7.28 -5.03
N VAL A 103 -0.38 8.34 -4.39
CA VAL A 103 0.88 9.02 -4.78
C VAL A 103 2.05 8.06 -4.68
N LEU A 104 2.13 7.26 -3.60
CA LEU A 104 3.15 6.23 -3.45
C LEU A 104 3.07 5.18 -4.55
N LEU A 105 1.88 4.66 -4.84
CA LEU A 105 1.71 3.58 -5.81
C LEU A 105 2.01 4.03 -7.25
N ARG A 106 1.56 5.24 -7.63
CA ARG A 106 1.88 5.84 -8.94
C ARG A 106 3.33 6.28 -9.02
N GLY A 107 3.89 6.79 -7.93
CA GLY A 107 5.31 7.13 -7.82
C GLY A 107 6.22 5.92 -8.00
N TYR A 108 5.83 4.76 -7.46
CA TYR A 108 6.56 3.51 -7.66
C TYR A 108 6.48 3.04 -9.11
N ALA A 109 5.33 3.19 -9.77
CA ALA A 109 5.21 2.88 -11.19
C ALA A 109 6.10 3.76 -12.07
N GLU A 110 6.28 5.03 -11.70
CA GLU A 110 7.08 6.00 -12.47
C GLU A 110 8.59 5.88 -12.21
N TRP A 111 8.99 5.74 -10.95
CA TRP A 111 10.40 5.83 -10.53
C TRP A 111 10.95 4.55 -9.90
N ASN A 112 10.11 3.53 -9.70
CA ASN A 112 10.49 2.30 -8.99
C ASN A 112 11.11 2.64 -7.61
N VAL A 113 12.18 1.95 -7.21
CA VAL A 113 12.88 2.16 -5.93
C VAL A 113 13.43 3.58 -5.74
N GLU A 114 13.67 4.33 -6.82
CA GLU A 114 14.13 5.73 -6.75
C GLU A 114 13.08 6.67 -6.17
N LEU A 115 11.81 6.22 -6.07
CA LEU A 115 10.78 6.91 -5.29
C LEU A 115 11.25 7.20 -3.87
N LEU A 116 11.98 6.28 -3.23
CA LEU A 116 12.41 6.42 -1.83
C LEU A 116 13.25 7.68 -1.60
N ASN A 117 14.03 8.10 -2.60
CA ASN A 117 14.85 9.31 -2.53
C ASN A 117 14.03 10.60 -2.55
N LYS A 118 12.73 10.51 -2.89
CA LYS A 118 11.78 11.62 -2.96
C LYS A 118 10.87 11.71 -1.75
N LEU A 119 10.82 10.68 -0.91
CA LEU A 119 9.88 10.63 0.21
C LEU A 119 10.39 11.42 1.41
N ASN A 120 9.56 12.31 1.93
CA ASN A 120 9.69 12.91 3.25
C ASN A 120 8.52 12.47 4.11
N GLY A 121 8.77 11.68 5.15
CA GLY A 121 7.71 11.07 5.95
C GLY A 121 8.18 9.95 6.84
N MET A 122 7.22 9.33 7.51
CA MET A 122 7.37 8.06 8.23
C MET A 122 6.51 7.02 7.52
N PHE A 123 7.06 5.87 7.17
CA PHE A 123 6.36 4.88 6.38
C PHE A 123 6.88 3.45 6.56
N ALA A 124 5.95 2.51 6.48
CA ALA A 124 6.19 1.14 6.08
C ALA A 124 5.37 0.85 4.83
N ILE A 125 6.03 0.47 3.74
CA ILE A 125 5.46 0.28 2.40
C ILE A 125 5.57 -1.19 2.02
N SER A 126 4.49 -1.72 1.47
CA SER A 126 4.43 -3.02 0.81
C SER A 126 3.75 -2.84 -0.54
N ILE A 127 4.48 -3.06 -1.64
CA ILE A 127 3.96 -2.97 -3.01
C ILE A 127 4.18 -4.30 -3.71
N TYR A 128 3.12 -4.90 -4.22
CA TYR A 128 3.18 -6.10 -5.03
C TYR A 128 2.96 -5.76 -6.50
N ASN A 129 3.82 -6.29 -7.36
CA ASN A 129 3.75 -6.17 -8.81
C ASN A 129 3.30 -7.50 -9.43
N GLU A 130 2.07 -7.54 -9.96
CA GLU A 130 1.50 -8.72 -10.60
C GLU A 130 2.23 -9.09 -11.91
N GLY A 131 2.85 -8.11 -12.58
CA GLY A 131 3.58 -8.35 -13.84
C GLY A 131 4.94 -9.00 -13.66
N THR A 132 5.61 -8.76 -12.52
CA THR A 132 6.92 -9.35 -12.20
C THR A 132 6.87 -10.43 -11.12
N ASP A 133 5.72 -10.59 -10.45
CA ASP A 133 5.55 -11.46 -9.27
C ASP A 133 6.51 -11.09 -8.12
N GLU A 134 6.75 -9.79 -7.95
CA GLU A 134 7.67 -9.27 -6.95
C GLU A 134 6.94 -8.48 -5.86
N LEU A 135 7.40 -8.67 -4.62
CA LEU A 135 7.00 -7.87 -3.48
C LEU A 135 8.13 -6.94 -3.09
N PHE A 136 7.89 -5.64 -3.24
CA PHE A 136 8.76 -4.58 -2.74
C PHE A 136 8.34 -4.17 -1.33
N LEU A 137 9.31 -4.14 -0.42
CA LEU A 137 9.13 -3.69 0.96
C LEU A 137 10.12 -2.57 1.26
N ALA A 138 9.64 -1.49 1.89
CA ALA A 138 10.48 -0.40 2.36
C ALA A 138 10.01 0.12 3.70
N ARG A 139 10.95 0.63 4.50
CA ARG A 139 10.67 1.32 5.76
C ARG A 139 11.54 2.56 5.84
N ASP A 140 11.00 3.61 6.43
CA ASP A 140 11.74 4.83 6.73
C ASP A 140 12.89 4.58 7.73
N ARG A 141 13.70 5.61 7.98
CA ARG A 141 14.95 5.51 8.74
C ARG A 141 14.78 5.51 10.27
N LEU A 142 13.56 5.68 10.80
CA LEU A 142 13.28 5.81 12.23
C LEU A 142 12.84 4.48 12.90
#